data_AF-A0A7S2L647-F1
#
_entry.id   AF-A0A7S2L647-F1
#
_cell.length_a   1.000
_cell.length_b   1.000
_cell.length_c   1.000
_cell.angle_alpha   90.00
_cell.angle_beta   90.00
_cell.angle_gamma   90.00
#
_symmetry.space_group_name_H-M   'P 1'
#
loop_
_entity.id
_entity.type
_entity.pdbx_description
1 polymer ?
#
loop_
_entity_poly.entity_id
_entity_poly.type
_entity_poly.pdbx_seq_one_letter_code
_entity_poly.pdbx_strand_id
1 'polypeptide(L)'
;RRYSHQLCATRNSSSSTSSGLSTQEEARQLMEENTLPCEDDDEDCNPLSPYDDETVAPIESEFHSLMATFLTYSPTDIQSMTSTSNRYLNYKSKRHQSLHKETGKHERTKRPRQRSKEEGIRYRTLYSGVQAASMEPAVLRSFTVLFEDYLPIRLAGRRIYKHLNNVMEEVRLERIGEIERAREVCSGWEWIITEDDGEQQHFIEYARCVWDNLMDEALLLGGEENHSRESGVISFHHLLHLGLDQVLMQNQLVTDRAKLEFITKQIILEEGSNSDAEPDSLDLQRDESISFVEFMRLLYHFTLTSSGSQTANDQAPLIKLL
;
A
#
# COMPACT_ATOMS: atom_id res chain seq x y z
N ARG A 1 -18.21 26.64 20.94
CA ARG A 1 -18.99 25.39 21.17
C ARG A 1 -18.01 24.24 20.99
N ARG A 2 -17.61 23.61 22.10
CA ARG A 2 -16.57 22.57 22.15
C ARG A 2 -17.22 21.23 21.80
N TYR A 3 -16.76 20.57 20.74
CA TYR A 3 -17.05 19.15 20.52
C TYR A 3 -15.86 18.35 21.03
N SER A 4 -16.09 17.71 22.18
CA SER A 4 -15.27 16.64 22.74
C SER A 4 -15.72 15.35 22.04
N HIS A 5 -14.95 14.85 21.09
CA HIS A 5 -15.13 13.48 20.60
C HIS A 5 -14.33 12.54 21.51
N GLN A 6 -15.05 11.98 22.47
CA GLN A 6 -14.70 10.72 23.12
C GLN A 6 -14.76 9.63 22.05
N LEU A 7 -13.64 8.94 21.86
CA LEU A 7 -13.55 7.70 21.08
C LEU A 7 -14.54 6.69 21.65
N CYS A 8 -15.54 6.34 20.83
CA CYS A 8 -16.53 5.34 21.16
C CYS A 8 -15.93 3.95 20.95
N ALA A 9 -15.68 3.27 22.06
CA ALA A 9 -15.56 1.83 22.10
C ALA A 9 -16.90 1.14 21.77
N THR A 10 -16.79 -0.06 21.22
CA THR A 10 -17.77 -1.15 21.07
C THR A 10 -18.87 -1.05 20.01
N ARG A 11 -18.79 -1.99 19.05
CA ARG A 11 -19.95 -2.81 18.68
C ARG A 11 -19.53 -4.27 18.48
N ASN A 12 -19.95 -5.10 19.44
CA ASN A 12 -19.86 -6.56 19.42
C ASN A 12 -20.60 -7.13 18.20
N SER A 13 -19.87 -7.77 17.29
CA SER A 13 -20.39 -8.82 16.43
C SER A 13 -20.28 -10.15 17.18
N SER A 14 -21.38 -10.86 17.25
CA SER A 14 -21.50 -12.22 17.78
C SER A 14 -20.40 -13.13 17.23
N SER A 15 -19.62 -13.71 18.14
CA SER A 15 -18.57 -14.68 17.87
C SER A 15 -19.15 -15.99 17.31
N SER A 16 -19.11 -16.14 15.99
CA SER A 16 -18.76 -17.43 15.41
C SER A 16 -17.32 -17.71 15.82
N THR A 17 -17.04 -18.92 16.29
CA THR A 17 -15.70 -19.39 16.66
C THR A 17 -14.75 -19.15 15.48
N SER A 18 -13.97 -18.06 15.52
CA SER A 18 -12.99 -17.76 14.49
C SER A 18 -11.86 -18.78 14.65
N SER A 19 -11.77 -19.71 13.72
CA SER A 19 -10.49 -20.35 13.39
C SER A 19 -9.46 -19.24 13.28
N GLY A 20 -8.38 -19.30 14.06
CA GLY A 20 -7.28 -18.32 14.00
C GLY A 20 -6.46 -18.44 12.71
N LEU A 21 -7.11 -18.81 11.61
CA LEU A 21 -6.53 -18.93 10.29
C LEU A 21 -6.43 -17.53 9.69
N SER A 22 -5.31 -17.25 9.07
CA SER A 22 -5.17 -16.05 8.26
C SER A 22 -6.20 -16.06 7.13
N THR A 23 -6.63 -14.88 6.66
CA THR A 23 -7.56 -14.75 5.52
C THR A 23 -7.09 -15.54 4.29
N GLN A 24 -5.77 -15.69 4.14
CA GLN A 24 -5.13 -16.47 3.09
C GLN A 24 -5.32 -17.99 3.28
N GLU A 25 -5.25 -18.48 4.51
CA GLU A 25 -5.50 -19.89 4.84
C GLU A 25 -6.97 -20.23 4.70
N GLU A 26 -7.89 -19.36 5.11
CA GLU A 26 -9.32 -19.55 4.88
C GLU A 26 -9.64 -19.60 3.38
N ALA A 27 -9.05 -18.71 2.57
CA ALA A 27 -9.23 -18.73 1.13
C ALA A 27 -8.73 -20.05 0.50
N ARG A 28 -7.56 -20.52 0.95
CA ARG A 28 -6.98 -21.77 0.48
C ARG A 28 -7.81 -22.98 0.91
N GLN A 29 -8.30 -22.98 2.15
CA GLN A 29 -9.17 -24.05 2.66
C GLN A 29 -10.50 -24.08 1.92
N LEU A 30 -11.11 -22.92 1.63
CA LEU A 30 -12.31 -22.83 0.80
C LEU A 30 -12.05 -23.30 -0.64
N MET A 31 -10.87 -23.04 -1.20
CA MET A 31 -10.49 -23.59 -2.50
C MET A 31 -10.38 -25.12 -2.46
N GLU A 32 -9.80 -25.68 -1.40
CA GLU A 32 -9.65 -27.13 -1.21
C GLU A 32 -11.00 -27.81 -0.89
N GLU A 33 -11.89 -27.16 -0.14
CA GLU A 33 -13.23 -27.66 0.23
C GLU A 33 -14.25 -27.60 -0.92
N ASN A 34 -14.05 -26.69 -1.89
CA ASN A 34 -14.87 -26.62 -3.10
C ASN A 34 -14.54 -27.71 -4.14
N THR A 35 -13.47 -28.46 -3.94
CA THR A 35 -13.25 -29.75 -4.60
C THR A 35 -14.19 -30.76 -3.92
N LEU A 36 -15.33 -31.06 -4.56
CA LEU A 36 -16.42 -31.89 -4.04
C LEU A 36 -15.91 -33.17 -3.36
N PRO A 37 -16.19 -33.42 -2.07
CA PRO A 37 -16.09 -34.75 -1.51
C PRO A 37 -17.20 -35.61 -2.13
N CYS A 38 -16.84 -36.69 -2.81
CA CYS A 38 -17.80 -37.72 -3.22
C CYS A 38 -18.38 -38.39 -1.96
N GLU A 39 -19.58 -37.97 -1.54
CA GLU A 39 -20.35 -38.65 -0.50
C GLU A 39 -21.04 -39.88 -1.12
N ASP A 40 -20.30 -40.98 -1.28
CA ASP A 40 -20.86 -42.29 -1.64
C ASP A 40 -20.65 -43.28 -0.48
N ASP A 41 -21.65 -43.37 0.41
CA ASP A 41 -21.80 -44.43 1.43
C ASP A 41 -22.59 -45.65 0.89
N ASP A 42 -22.61 -45.86 -0.44
CA ASP A 42 -23.20 -47.05 -1.05
C ASP A 42 -22.10 -48.09 -1.37
N GLU A 43 -21.92 -49.01 -0.42
CA GLU A 43 -20.87 -50.04 -0.35
C GLU A 43 -20.93 -51.14 -1.45
N ASP A 44 -21.66 -50.96 -2.55
CA ASP A 44 -21.71 -52.00 -3.59
C ASP A 44 -22.05 -51.46 -4.99
N CYS A 45 -21.15 -51.76 -5.95
CA CYS A 45 -21.24 -51.58 -7.41
C CYS A 45 -20.80 -50.23 -8.02
N ASN A 46 -19.52 -50.12 -8.42
CA ASN A 46 -19.17 -50.07 -9.85
C ASN A 46 -17.65 -50.25 -10.13
N PRO A 47 -17.19 -51.30 -10.86
CA PRO A 47 -15.81 -51.43 -11.30
C PRO A 47 -15.52 -50.75 -12.66
N LEU A 48 -16.28 -49.70 -13.02
CA LEU A 48 -16.17 -49.01 -14.32
C LEU A 48 -16.31 -47.48 -14.21
N SER A 49 -15.36 -46.82 -13.56
CA SER A 49 -14.99 -45.46 -13.95
C SER A 49 -13.45 -45.33 -13.98
N PRO A 50 -12.81 -45.65 -15.11
CA PRO A 50 -11.40 -45.30 -15.35
C PRO A 50 -11.24 -43.84 -15.77
N TYR A 51 -12.24 -42.98 -15.54
CA TYR A 51 -12.26 -41.56 -15.91
C TYR A 51 -12.39 -40.61 -14.71
N ASP A 52 -12.52 -41.11 -13.48
CA ASP A 52 -12.39 -40.30 -12.25
C ASP A 52 -10.93 -40.19 -11.79
N ASP A 53 -10.01 -40.07 -12.76
CA ASP A 53 -8.74 -39.41 -12.45
C ASP A 53 -9.07 -37.92 -12.44
N GLU A 54 -9.27 -37.37 -11.23
CA GLU A 54 -9.50 -35.95 -10.88
C GLU A 54 -8.35 -35.04 -11.36
N THR A 55 -8.02 -35.17 -12.63
CA THR A 55 -7.10 -34.33 -13.35
C THR A 55 -7.86 -33.04 -13.65
N VAL A 56 -7.90 -32.17 -12.64
CA VAL A 56 -8.35 -30.77 -12.75
C VAL A 56 -7.95 -30.25 -14.13
N ALA A 57 -8.95 -29.81 -14.89
CA ALA A 57 -8.70 -29.44 -16.29
C ALA A 57 -7.55 -28.42 -16.33
N PRO A 58 -6.60 -28.51 -17.29
CA PRO A 58 -5.48 -27.57 -17.37
C PRO A 58 -5.89 -26.09 -17.41
N ILE A 59 -7.13 -25.80 -17.79
CA ILE A 59 -7.71 -24.45 -17.86
C ILE A 59 -8.26 -24.00 -16.52
N GLU A 60 -8.89 -24.90 -15.76
CA GLU A 60 -9.38 -24.63 -14.41
C GLU A 60 -8.21 -24.31 -13.49
N SER A 61 -7.18 -25.15 -13.49
CA SER A 61 -5.96 -24.92 -12.70
C SER A 61 -5.27 -23.60 -13.05
N GLU A 62 -5.31 -23.16 -14.33
CA GLU A 62 -4.85 -21.84 -14.73
C GLU A 62 -5.66 -20.73 -14.03
N PHE A 63 -6.99 -20.78 -14.09
CA PHE A 63 -7.84 -19.77 -13.45
C PHE A 63 -7.58 -19.67 -11.95
N HIS A 64 -7.52 -20.81 -11.26
CA HIS A 64 -7.22 -20.85 -9.83
C HIS A 64 -5.82 -20.31 -9.52
N SER A 65 -4.82 -20.56 -10.36
CA SER A 65 -3.48 -19.98 -10.20
C SER A 65 -3.49 -18.45 -10.30
N LEU A 66 -4.28 -17.88 -11.22
CA LEU A 66 -4.45 -16.43 -11.32
C LEU A 66 -5.13 -15.85 -10.07
N MET A 67 -6.18 -16.50 -9.57
CA MET A 67 -6.90 -16.06 -8.36
C MET A 67 -6.04 -16.19 -7.10
N ALA A 68 -5.31 -17.29 -6.95
CA ALA A 68 -4.37 -17.50 -5.86
C ALA A 68 -3.33 -16.39 -5.80
N THR A 69 -2.85 -15.88 -6.95
CA THR A 69 -1.91 -14.76 -6.97
C THR A 69 -2.52 -13.50 -6.37
N PHE A 70 -3.77 -13.14 -6.71
CA PHE A 70 -4.44 -11.99 -6.10
C PHE A 70 -4.65 -12.14 -4.59
N LEU A 71 -4.90 -13.36 -4.12
CA LEU A 71 -5.02 -13.67 -2.70
C LEU A 71 -3.70 -13.54 -1.94
N THR A 72 -2.55 -13.58 -2.62
CA THR A 72 -1.25 -13.35 -1.96
C THR A 72 -0.95 -11.88 -1.70
N TYR A 73 -1.70 -10.95 -2.29
CA TYR A 73 -1.52 -9.53 -2.02
C TYR A 73 -2.09 -9.18 -0.65
N SER A 74 -1.22 -8.60 0.18
CA SER A 74 -1.61 -8.19 1.54
C SER A 74 -2.56 -6.98 1.49
N PRO A 75 -3.36 -6.75 2.56
CA PRO A 75 -4.14 -5.52 2.70
C PRO A 75 -3.26 -4.27 2.56
N THR A 76 -2.03 -4.33 3.05
CA THR A 76 -1.04 -3.25 2.95
C THR A 76 -0.61 -2.99 1.50
N ASP A 77 -0.42 -4.03 0.69
CA ASP A 77 -0.12 -3.88 -0.74
C ASP A 77 -1.28 -3.19 -1.48
N ILE A 78 -2.52 -3.56 -1.13
CA ILE A 78 -3.73 -2.96 -1.71
C ILE A 78 -3.90 -1.50 -1.27
N GLN A 79 -3.66 -1.18 0.00
CA GLN A 79 -3.72 0.19 0.54
C GLN A 79 -2.65 1.09 -0.10
N SER A 80 -1.48 0.51 -0.40
CA SER A 80 -0.37 1.22 -1.06
C SER A 80 -0.76 1.81 -2.42
N MET A 81 -1.79 1.28 -3.09
CA MET A 81 -2.33 1.81 -4.34
C MET A 81 -2.72 3.29 -4.29
N THR A 82 -3.11 3.79 -3.12
CA THR A 82 -3.53 5.18 -2.90
C THR A 82 -2.51 6.00 -2.11
N SER A 83 -1.58 5.35 -1.40
CA SER A 83 -0.66 6.00 -0.49
C SER A 83 0.78 6.10 -1.01
N THR A 84 1.16 5.40 -2.09
CA THR A 84 2.50 5.54 -2.70
C THR A 84 2.55 6.70 -3.69
N SER A 85 3.67 7.43 -3.65
CA SER A 85 3.94 8.56 -4.53
C SER A 85 4.71 8.13 -5.78
N ASN A 86 4.23 8.60 -6.93
CA ASN A 86 4.87 8.38 -8.22
C ASN A 86 6.16 9.21 -8.39
N ARG A 87 6.44 10.17 -7.49
CA ARG A 87 7.63 11.07 -7.57
C ARG A 87 8.94 10.32 -7.72
N TYR A 88 8.97 9.06 -7.32
CA TYR A 88 10.20 8.32 -7.12
C TYR A 88 10.36 7.06 -7.96
N LEU A 89 9.53 6.90 -9.00
CA LEU A 89 9.51 5.77 -9.94
C LEU A 89 10.87 5.44 -10.60
N ASN A 90 11.92 6.24 -10.43
CA ASN A 90 13.23 6.05 -11.07
C ASN A 90 14.44 6.12 -10.13
N TYR A 91 14.23 6.09 -8.80
CA TYR A 91 15.32 6.35 -7.85
C TYR A 91 16.50 5.37 -7.99
N LYS A 92 16.24 4.06 -7.99
CA LYS A 92 17.29 3.04 -8.11
C LYS A 92 17.90 2.92 -9.51
N SER A 93 17.11 3.15 -10.55
CA SER A 93 17.57 3.00 -11.94
C SER A 93 18.76 3.92 -12.24
N LYS A 94 18.73 5.15 -11.72
CA LYS A 94 19.81 6.13 -11.93
C LYS A 94 21.09 5.81 -11.16
N ARG A 95 21.00 5.30 -9.92
CA ARG A 95 22.18 5.03 -9.08
C ARG A 95 23.06 3.89 -9.61
N HIS A 96 22.45 2.90 -10.28
CA HIS A 96 23.18 1.81 -10.91
C HIS A 96 23.57 2.10 -12.37
N GLN A 97 22.80 2.89 -13.12
CA GLN A 97 23.16 3.26 -14.49
C GLN A 97 24.37 4.20 -14.57
N SER A 98 24.67 4.99 -13.54
CA SER A 98 25.86 5.85 -13.54
C SER A 98 27.19 5.06 -13.49
N LEU A 99 27.17 3.77 -13.13
CA LEU A 99 28.36 2.94 -13.05
C LEU A 99 28.66 2.12 -14.32
N HIS A 100 27.69 1.93 -15.22
CA HIS A 100 27.85 1.09 -16.42
C HIS A 100 27.49 1.85 -17.72
N LYS A 101 28.06 3.05 -17.89
CA LYS A 101 27.79 3.93 -19.06
C LYS A 101 28.60 3.59 -20.32
N GLU A 102 28.93 2.32 -20.55
CA GLU A 102 29.65 1.88 -21.74
C GLU A 102 29.00 0.64 -22.35
N THR A 103 27.98 0.84 -23.19
CA THR A 103 27.78 0.15 -24.48
C THR A 103 26.37 0.44 -25.00
N GLY A 104 26.31 1.28 -26.03
CA GLY A 104 25.07 1.83 -26.57
C GLY A 104 24.18 0.78 -27.24
N LYS A 105 23.04 0.49 -26.62
CA LYS A 105 21.80 0.16 -27.35
C LYS A 105 20.68 1.02 -26.76
N HIS A 106 20.13 1.90 -27.58
CA HIS A 106 18.99 2.75 -27.26
C HIS A 106 17.73 1.88 -27.08
N GLU A 107 17.60 1.20 -25.93
CA GLU A 107 16.28 0.80 -25.48
C GLU A 107 15.50 2.06 -25.16
N ARG A 108 14.41 2.28 -25.90
CA ARG A 108 13.44 3.33 -25.59
C ARG A 108 12.83 2.99 -24.24
N THR A 109 13.42 3.50 -23.16
CA THR A 109 12.87 3.42 -21.82
C THR A 109 11.52 4.12 -21.84
N LYS A 110 10.45 3.32 -21.88
CA LYS A 110 9.10 3.83 -21.70
C LYS A 110 9.09 4.51 -20.33
N ARG A 111 8.82 5.82 -20.31
CA ARG A 111 8.63 6.53 -19.04
C ARG A 111 7.49 5.82 -18.30
N PRO A 112 7.68 5.49 -17.01
CA PRO A 112 6.60 4.92 -16.22
C PRO A 112 5.44 5.90 -16.21
N ARG A 113 4.21 5.37 -16.34
CA ARG A 113 3.01 6.20 -16.42
C ARG A 113 2.70 6.67 -15.00
N GLN A 114 2.67 7.98 -14.80
CA GLN A 114 2.22 8.53 -13.53
C GLN A 114 0.76 8.16 -13.29
N ARG A 115 0.51 7.55 -12.13
CA ARG A 115 -0.83 7.18 -11.70
C ARG A 115 -1.52 8.38 -11.06
N SER A 116 -2.70 8.71 -11.56
CA SER A 116 -3.56 9.71 -10.90
C SER A 116 -4.10 9.20 -9.57
N LYS A 117 -4.44 10.11 -8.66
CA LYS A 117 -5.13 9.79 -7.40
C LYS A 117 -6.39 8.95 -7.63
N GLU A 118 -7.23 9.35 -8.59
CA GLU A 118 -8.47 8.64 -8.95
C GLU A 118 -8.18 7.24 -9.48
N GLU A 119 -7.09 7.07 -10.23
CA GLU A 119 -6.66 5.76 -10.69
C GLU A 119 -6.19 4.85 -9.55
N GLY A 120 -5.46 5.40 -8.57
CA GLY A 120 -5.10 4.67 -7.34
C GLY A 120 -6.33 4.15 -6.60
N ILE A 121 -7.34 5.01 -6.40
CA ILE A 121 -8.61 4.64 -5.74
C ILE A 121 -9.32 3.53 -6.52
N ARG A 122 -9.44 3.68 -7.86
CA ARG A 122 -10.08 2.66 -8.69
C ARG A 122 -9.37 1.31 -8.61
N TYR A 123 -8.04 1.28 -8.68
CA TYR A 123 -7.32 0.02 -8.54
C TYR A 123 -7.52 -0.58 -7.16
N ARG A 124 -7.41 0.21 -6.09
CA ARG A 124 -7.68 -0.27 -4.73
C ARG A 124 -9.06 -0.94 -4.63
N THR A 125 -10.11 -0.28 -5.12
CA THR A 125 -11.47 -0.84 -5.15
C THR A 125 -11.53 -2.12 -5.98
N LEU A 126 -10.87 -2.17 -7.14
CA LEU A 126 -10.82 -3.38 -7.97
C LEU A 126 -10.15 -4.54 -7.25
N TYR A 127 -9.00 -4.33 -6.60
CA TYR A 127 -8.29 -5.37 -5.84
C TYR A 127 -9.12 -5.88 -4.68
N SER A 128 -9.69 -4.98 -3.87
CA SER A 128 -10.57 -5.38 -2.77
C SER A 128 -11.80 -6.15 -3.27
N GLY A 129 -12.37 -5.73 -4.40
CA GLY A 129 -13.50 -6.43 -5.03
C GLY A 129 -13.13 -7.82 -5.56
N VAL A 130 -11.96 -7.96 -6.20
CA VAL A 130 -11.46 -9.27 -6.66
C VAL A 130 -11.19 -10.19 -5.49
N GLN A 131 -10.56 -9.69 -4.42
CA GLN A 131 -10.31 -10.46 -3.21
C GLN A 131 -11.62 -10.93 -2.59
N ALA A 132 -12.58 -10.03 -2.38
CA ALA A 132 -13.90 -10.39 -1.86
C ALA A 132 -14.63 -11.41 -2.74
N ALA A 133 -14.59 -11.24 -4.07
CA ALA A 133 -15.21 -12.18 -5.01
C ALA A 133 -14.54 -13.56 -4.99
N SER A 134 -13.23 -13.63 -4.80
CA SER A 134 -12.49 -14.90 -4.74
C SER A 134 -12.76 -15.70 -3.45
N MET A 135 -13.23 -15.03 -2.39
CA MET A 135 -13.64 -15.68 -1.14
C MET A 135 -15.04 -16.29 -1.22
N GLU A 136 -15.85 -15.93 -2.22
CA GLU A 136 -17.22 -16.41 -2.38
C GLU A 136 -17.27 -17.64 -3.31
N PRO A 137 -17.50 -18.86 -2.80
CA PRO A 137 -17.45 -20.10 -3.59
C PRO A 137 -18.35 -20.10 -4.82
N ALA A 138 -19.58 -19.56 -4.68
CA ALA A 138 -20.53 -19.52 -5.77
C ALA A 138 -20.06 -18.61 -6.92
N VAL A 139 -19.40 -17.50 -6.58
CA VAL A 139 -18.83 -16.57 -7.56
C VAL A 139 -17.62 -17.20 -8.23
N LEU A 140 -16.71 -17.80 -7.45
CA LEU A 140 -15.53 -18.46 -7.97
C LEU A 140 -15.89 -19.58 -8.96
N ARG A 141 -16.80 -20.50 -8.59
CA ARG A 141 -17.30 -21.55 -9.47
C ARG A 141 -17.91 -21.01 -10.76
N SER A 142 -18.75 -19.96 -10.64
CA SER A 142 -19.37 -19.34 -11.81
C SER A 142 -18.32 -18.79 -12.78
N PHE A 143 -17.27 -18.14 -12.25
CA PHE A 143 -16.19 -17.62 -13.09
C PHE A 143 -15.31 -18.73 -13.67
N THR A 144 -15.08 -19.84 -12.95
CA THR A 144 -14.35 -21.00 -13.48
C THR A 144 -15.06 -21.55 -14.73
N VAL A 145 -16.36 -21.80 -14.65
CA VAL A 145 -17.16 -22.29 -15.79
C VAL A 145 -17.11 -21.28 -16.95
N LEU A 146 -17.28 -19.99 -16.68
CA LEU A 146 -17.19 -18.97 -17.73
C LEU A 146 -15.80 -18.89 -18.37
N PHE A 147 -14.74 -19.05 -17.59
CA PHE A 147 -13.36 -19.03 -18.06
C PHE A 147 -13.02 -20.26 -18.90
N GLU A 148 -13.60 -21.41 -18.55
CA GLU A 148 -13.48 -22.66 -19.29
C GLU A 148 -14.28 -22.64 -20.60
N ASP A 149 -15.53 -22.22 -20.58
CA ASP A 149 -16.41 -22.34 -21.75
C ASP A 149 -16.25 -21.20 -22.75
N TYR A 150 -15.88 -19.99 -22.30
CA TYR A 150 -15.88 -18.80 -23.13
C TYR A 150 -14.47 -18.26 -23.39
N LEU A 151 -13.87 -18.67 -24.51
CA LEU A 151 -12.54 -18.22 -24.95
C LEU A 151 -12.36 -16.68 -24.93
N PRO A 152 -13.32 -15.84 -25.39
CA PRO A 152 -13.17 -14.39 -25.30
C PRO A 152 -13.00 -13.88 -23.87
N ILE A 153 -13.75 -14.46 -22.92
CA ILE A 153 -13.65 -14.13 -21.49
C ILE A 153 -12.28 -14.53 -20.97
N ARG A 154 -11.79 -15.72 -21.32
CA ARG A 154 -10.45 -16.19 -20.94
C ARG A 154 -9.34 -15.24 -21.39
N LEU A 155 -9.35 -14.87 -22.66
CA LEU A 155 -8.33 -13.97 -23.23
C LEU A 155 -8.39 -12.57 -22.61
N ALA A 156 -9.59 -12.06 -22.33
CA ALA A 156 -9.77 -10.81 -21.61
C ALA A 156 -9.26 -10.91 -20.17
N GLY A 157 -9.61 -11.99 -19.45
CA GLY A 157 -9.16 -12.28 -18.09
C GLY A 157 -7.64 -12.30 -17.97
N ARG A 158 -6.94 -13.01 -18.88
CA ARG A 158 -5.46 -13.01 -18.93
C ARG A 158 -4.86 -11.62 -19.12
N ARG A 159 -5.48 -10.79 -19.97
CA ARG A 159 -5.02 -9.41 -20.21
C ARG A 159 -5.24 -8.52 -18.99
N ILE A 160 -6.40 -8.63 -18.36
CA ILE A 160 -6.74 -7.89 -17.14
C ILE A 160 -5.79 -8.31 -16.01
N TYR A 161 -5.62 -9.62 -15.79
CA TYR A 161 -4.67 -10.17 -14.82
C TYR A 161 -3.27 -9.60 -15.04
N LYS A 162 -2.75 -9.70 -16.27
CA LYS A 162 -1.39 -9.22 -16.58
C LYS A 162 -1.26 -7.72 -16.30
N HIS A 163 -2.27 -6.93 -16.65
CA HIS A 163 -2.27 -5.48 -16.39
C HIS A 163 -2.28 -5.19 -14.89
N LEU A 164 -3.21 -5.80 -14.16
CA LEU A 164 -3.33 -5.62 -12.71
C LEU A 164 -2.03 -6.06 -12.02
N ASN A 165 -1.54 -7.28 -12.24
CA ASN A 165 -0.30 -7.76 -11.65
C ASN A 165 0.86 -6.77 -11.86
N ASN A 166 1.03 -6.23 -13.08
CA ASN A 166 2.07 -5.22 -13.32
C ASN A 166 1.87 -3.93 -12.49
N VAL A 167 0.62 -3.46 -12.36
CA VAL A 167 0.26 -2.29 -11.55
C VAL A 167 0.54 -2.52 -10.06
N MET A 168 0.31 -3.74 -9.55
CA MET A 168 0.63 -4.10 -8.16
C MET A 168 2.14 -4.18 -7.94
N GLU A 169 2.87 -4.85 -8.81
CA GLU A 169 4.33 -4.93 -8.73
C GLU A 169 4.99 -3.55 -8.79
N GLU A 170 4.47 -2.64 -9.63
CA GLU A 170 4.92 -1.24 -9.68
C GLU A 170 4.74 -0.55 -8.32
N VAL A 171 3.56 -0.66 -7.69
CA VAL A 171 3.28 -0.07 -6.36
C VAL A 171 4.18 -0.66 -5.29
N ARG A 172 4.39 -1.98 -5.29
CA ARG A 172 5.28 -2.64 -4.32
C ARG A 172 6.70 -2.12 -4.44
N LEU A 173 7.20 -1.97 -5.67
CA LEU A 173 8.53 -1.41 -5.93
C LEU A 173 8.63 0.06 -5.53
N GLU A 174 7.60 0.86 -5.80
CA GLU A 174 7.52 2.26 -5.36
C GLU A 174 7.60 2.37 -3.83
N ARG A 175 6.76 1.59 -3.13
CA ARG A 175 6.72 1.54 -1.67
C ARG A 175 8.07 1.17 -1.07
N ILE A 176 8.71 0.11 -1.59
CA ILE A 176 10.06 -0.30 -1.17
C ILE A 176 11.04 0.85 -1.38
N GLY A 177 10.99 1.52 -2.53
CA GLY A 177 11.84 2.67 -2.81
C GLY A 177 11.61 3.84 -1.84
N GLU A 178 10.36 4.10 -1.45
CA GLU A 178 10.01 5.15 -0.48
C GLU A 178 10.57 4.84 0.91
N ILE A 179 10.43 3.61 1.37
CA ILE A 179 10.99 3.15 2.64
C ILE A 179 12.51 3.27 2.63
N GLU A 180 13.17 2.87 1.54
CA GLU A 180 14.63 2.99 1.41
C GLU A 180 15.11 4.45 1.42
N ARG A 181 14.40 5.37 0.76
CA ARG A 181 14.74 6.80 0.83
C ARG A 181 14.49 7.39 2.21
N ALA A 182 13.41 6.99 2.87
CA ALA A 182 13.18 7.38 4.25
C ALA A 182 14.32 6.90 5.17
N ARG A 183 14.84 5.69 4.95
CA ARG A 183 16.04 5.17 5.65
C ARG A 183 17.29 6.01 5.39
N GLU A 184 17.48 6.49 4.16
CA GLU A 184 18.61 7.37 3.82
C GLU A 184 18.49 8.75 4.48
N VAL A 185 17.28 9.33 4.50
CA VAL A 185 17.02 10.61 5.15
C VAL A 185 17.18 10.52 6.66
N CYS A 186 16.71 9.42 7.25
CA CYS A 186 16.72 9.18 8.69
C CYS A 186 17.84 8.19 9.06
N SER A 187 19.07 8.44 8.60
CA SER A 187 20.21 7.56 8.86
C SER A 187 20.48 7.50 10.37
N GLY A 188 20.17 6.36 11.00
CA GLY A 188 20.24 6.18 12.45
C GLY A 188 18.91 5.78 13.12
N TRP A 189 17.81 5.78 12.38
CA TRP A 189 16.51 5.27 12.82
C TRP A 189 16.33 3.78 12.49
N GLU A 190 17.33 2.97 12.82
CA GLU A 190 17.26 1.49 12.71
C GLU A 190 16.57 0.88 13.95
N TRP A 191 15.54 1.54 14.44
CA TRP A 191 14.85 1.13 15.66
C TRP A 191 13.84 0.03 15.36
N ILE A 192 13.72 -0.90 16.31
CA ILE A 192 12.73 -1.97 16.27
C ILE A 192 11.68 -1.62 17.33
N ILE A 193 10.42 -1.55 16.90
CA ILE A 193 9.26 -1.41 17.78
C ILE A 193 8.74 -2.82 18.04
N THR A 194 8.47 -3.13 19.31
CA THR A 194 7.74 -4.35 19.68
C THR A 194 6.28 -3.99 19.89
N GLU A 195 5.40 -4.59 19.10
CA GLU A 195 3.95 -4.44 19.23
C GLU A 195 3.39 -5.28 20.39
N ASP A 196 2.13 -5.05 20.74
CA ASP A 196 1.47 -5.71 21.89
C ASP A 196 1.35 -7.23 21.72
N ASP A 197 1.38 -7.73 20.48
CA ASP A 197 1.40 -9.15 20.12
C ASP A 197 2.80 -9.78 20.16
N GLY A 198 3.83 -8.96 20.42
CA GLY A 198 5.23 -9.36 20.42
C GLY A 198 5.90 -9.35 19.05
N GLU A 199 5.20 -8.94 17.99
CA GLU A 199 5.81 -8.76 16.68
C GLU A 199 6.79 -7.59 16.70
N GLN A 200 7.90 -7.78 16.00
CA GLN A 200 8.97 -6.78 15.89
C GLN A 200 8.89 -6.13 14.52
N GLN A 201 8.59 -4.83 14.48
CA GLN A 201 8.55 -4.06 13.25
C GLN A 201 9.62 -2.97 13.24
N HIS A 202 10.23 -2.76 12.07
CA HIS A 202 11.16 -1.65 11.90
C HIS A 202 10.39 -0.31 11.98
N PHE A 203 10.94 0.66 12.72
CA PHE A 203 10.29 1.94 12.98
C PHE A 203 9.81 2.67 11.71
N ILE A 204 10.64 2.70 10.66
CA ILE A 204 10.27 3.34 9.38
C ILE A 204 9.11 2.61 8.68
N GLU A 205 8.97 1.30 8.87
CA GLU A 205 7.84 0.53 8.33
C GLU A 205 6.57 0.80 9.14
N TYR A 206 6.69 0.92 10.46
CA TYR A 206 5.58 1.36 11.32
C TYR A 206 5.11 2.78 10.95
N ALA A 207 6.04 3.73 10.80
CA ALA A 207 5.74 5.08 10.35
C ALA A 207 5.09 5.09 8.95
N ARG A 208 5.44 4.12 8.10
CA ARG A 208 4.80 3.95 6.80
C ARG A 208 3.35 3.48 6.94
N CYS A 209 3.05 2.55 7.84
CA CYS A 209 1.67 2.15 8.14
C CYS A 209 0.84 3.34 8.65
N VAL A 210 1.39 4.17 9.53
CA VAL A 210 0.73 5.40 10.00
C VAL A 210 0.47 6.36 8.85
N TRP A 211 1.44 6.53 7.94
CA TRP A 211 1.24 7.32 6.72
C TRP A 211 0.11 6.77 5.83
N ASP A 212 0.04 5.45 5.65
CA ASP A 212 -1.03 4.81 4.88
C ASP A 212 -2.41 5.11 5.49
N ASN A 213 -2.53 5.12 6.82
CA ASN A 213 -3.76 5.52 7.52
C ASN A 213 -4.07 7.02 7.39
N LEU A 214 -3.06 7.90 7.49
CA LEU A 214 -3.25 9.34 7.28
C LEU A 214 -3.71 9.66 5.86
N MET A 215 -3.20 8.93 4.85
CA MET A 215 -3.66 9.04 3.47
C MET A 215 -5.13 8.66 3.35
N ASP A 216 -5.56 7.58 4.00
CA ASP A 216 -6.95 7.13 3.97
C ASP A 216 -7.90 8.14 4.63
N GLU A 217 -7.54 8.66 5.79
CA GLU A 217 -8.31 9.72 6.46
C GLU A 217 -8.36 11.00 5.60
N ALA A 218 -7.24 11.37 4.95
CA ALA A 218 -7.21 12.50 4.03
C ALA A 218 -8.11 12.28 2.80
N LEU A 219 -8.25 11.04 2.32
CA LEU A 219 -9.17 10.69 1.24
C LEU A 219 -10.65 10.84 1.66
N LEU A 220 -10.97 10.54 2.92
CA LEU A 220 -12.32 10.68 3.47
C LEU A 220 -12.69 12.15 3.73
N LEU A 221 -11.72 12.97 4.13
CA LEU A 221 -11.92 14.40 4.41
C LEU A 221 -11.96 15.28 3.15
N GLY A 222 -11.44 14.79 2.02
CA GLY A 222 -11.38 15.54 0.77
C GLY A 222 -12.78 15.83 0.20
N GLY A 223 -13.23 17.08 0.32
CA GLY A 223 -14.31 17.61 -0.52
C GLY A 223 -13.89 17.70 -2.00
N GLU A 224 -14.85 17.85 -2.91
CA GLU A 224 -14.66 17.79 -4.38
C GLU A 224 -13.63 18.78 -4.97
N GLU A 225 -13.09 19.74 -4.19
CA GLU A 225 -12.39 20.90 -4.75
C GLU A 225 -10.85 20.82 -4.78
N ASN A 226 -10.20 19.84 -4.13
CA ASN A 226 -8.73 19.78 -4.08
C ASN A 226 -8.18 18.49 -4.71
N HIS A 227 -8.14 18.47 -6.05
CA HIS A 227 -7.48 17.43 -6.83
C HIS A 227 -5.95 17.59 -6.78
N SER A 228 -5.32 17.16 -5.69
CA SER A 228 -3.92 16.74 -5.79
C SER A 228 -3.87 15.64 -6.86
N ARG A 229 -3.30 15.96 -8.03
CA ARG A 229 -3.28 15.05 -9.19
C ARG A 229 -2.51 13.76 -8.93
N GLU A 230 -1.60 13.80 -7.96
CA GLU A 230 -0.68 12.72 -7.66
C GLU A 230 -1.18 11.86 -6.48
N SER A 231 -1.10 10.54 -6.64
CA SER A 231 -1.32 9.57 -5.55
C SER A 231 -0.21 9.66 -4.50
N GLY A 232 -0.50 9.30 -3.25
CA GLY A 232 0.49 9.21 -2.17
C GLY A 232 1.11 10.53 -1.71
N VAL A 233 0.44 11.66 -1.96
CA VAL A 233 0.82 12.97 -1.41
C VAL A 233 -0.37 13.62 -0.71
N ILE A 234 -0.13 14.28 0.41
CA ILE A 234 -1.14 14.99 1.20
C ILE A 234 -0.77 16.46 1.26
N SER A 235 -1.72 17.36 1.07
CA SER A 235 -1.44 18.79 1.33
C SER A 235 -1.10 19.00 2.79
N PHE A 236 -0.12 19.85 3.07
CA PHE A 236 0.26 20.21 4.42
C PHE A 236 -0.94 20.75 5.21
N HIS A 237 -1.81 21.51 4.56
CA HIS A 237 -3.07 21.96 5.15
C HIS A 237 -3.97 20.81 5.61
N HIS A 238 -4.10 19.72 4.84
CA HIS A 238 -4.84 18.54 5.27
C HIS A 238 -4.15 17.82 6.45
N LEU A 239 -2.82 17.74 6.47
CA LEU A 239 -2.10 17.19 7.64
C LEU A 239 -2.36 18.00 8.92
N LEU A 240 -2.45 19.33 8.81
CA LEU A 240 -2.83 20.19 9.94
C LEU A 240 -4.28 19.91 10.38
N HIS A 241 -5.20 19.69 9.45
CA HIS A 241 -6.58 19.31 9.78
C HIS A 241 -6.68 17.94 10.48
N LEU A 242 -5.79 17.01 10.13
CA LEU A 242 -5.63 15.73 10.81
C LEU A 242 -4.99 15.87 12.20
N GLY A 243 -4.58 17.08 12.59
CA GLY A 243 -4.08 17.38 13.94
C GLY A 243 -2.57 17.17 14.10
N LEU A 244 -1.80 17.08 13.01
CA LEU A 244 -0.34 16.91 13.08
C LEU A 244 0.33 17.99 13.97
N ASP A 245 -0.10 19.24 13.85
CA ASP A 245 0.42 20.35 14.66
C ASP A 245 0.13 20.17 16.14
N GLN A 246 -1.09 19.73 16.50
CA GLN A 246 -1.48 19.46 17.87
C GLN A 246 -0.63 18.35 18.47
N VAL A 247 -0.41 17.26 17.75
CA VAL A 247 0.39 16.11 18.24
C VAL A 247 1.86 16.51 18.39
N LEU A 248 2.43 17.25 17.43
CA LEU A 248 3.81 17.74 17.51
C LEU A 248 4.02 18.72 18.68
N MET A 249 3.08 19.63 18.89
CA MET A 249 3.14 20.59 20.02
C MET A 249 2.94 19.90 21.38
N GLN A 250 2.03 18.93 21.49
CA GLN A 250 1.81 18.16 22.73
C GLN A 250 3.05 17.38 23.16
N ASN A 251 3.83 16.88 22.20
CA ASN A 251 5.09 16.18 22.46
C ASN A 251 6.31 17.12 22.52
N GLN A 252 6.09 18.45 22.53
CA GLN A 252 7.13 19.48 22.64
C GLN A 252 8.18 19.45 21.51
N LEU A 253 7.87 18.79 20.39
CA LEU A 253 8.74 18.73 19.21
C LEU A 253 8.72 20.05 18.43
N VAL A 254 7.62 20.80 18.55
CA VAL A 254 7.41 22.09 17.90
C VAL A 254 6.86 23.10 18.90
N THR A 255 7.41 24.31 18.90
CA THR A 255 6.98 25.41 19.78
C THR A 255 5.74 26.13 19.29
N ASP A 256 5.64 26.34 17.97
CA ASP A 256 4.53 27.03 17.35
C ASP A 256 4.30 26.56 15.90
N ARG A 257 3.08 26.81 15.42
CA ARG A 257 2.65 26.44 14.06
C ARG A 257 3.43 27.17 12.96
N ALA A 258 3.89 28.40 13.20
CA ALA A 258 4.63 29.17 12.18
C ALA A 258 5.99 28.53 11.88
N LYS A 259 6.66 28.00 12.89
CA LYS A 259 7.91 27.22 12.76
C LYS A 259 7.68 25.92 11.99
N LEU A 260 6.56 25.22 12.25
CA LEU A 260 6.17 24.02 11.51
C LEU A 260 5.97 24.32 10.02
N GLU A 261 5.19 25.36 9.70
CA GLU A 261 4.97 25.84 8.34
C GLU A 261 6.29 26.21 7.65
N PHE A 262 7.17 26.93 8.34
CA PHE A 262 8.47 27.33 7.80
C PHE A 262 9.36 26.13 7.47
N ILE A 263 9.52 25.18 8.40
CA ILE A 263 10.36 23.99 8.20
C ILE A 263 9.79 23.12 7.08
N THR A 264 8.48 22.95 7.04
CA THR A 264 7.81 22.20 5.97
C THR A 264 8.10 22.82 4.60
N LYS A 265 7.98 24.15 4.49
CA LYS A 265 8.30 24.87 3.25
C LYS A 265 9.77 24.69 2.83
N GLN A 266 10.70 24.73 3.79
CA GLN A 266 12.11 24.48 3.52
C GLN A 266 12.33 23.06 2.97
N ILE A 267 11.75 22.04 3.61
CA ILE A 267 11.86 20.64 3.18
C ILE A 267 11.33 20.44 1.74
N ILE A 268 10.17 21.03 1.42
CA ILE A 268 9.57 20.95 0.08
C ILE A 268 10.46 21.65 -0.95
N LEU A 269 11.06 22.79 -0.61
CA LEU A 269 11.99 23.51 -1.48
C LEU A 269 13.29 22.73 -1.74
N GLU A 270 13.86 22.11 -0.71
CA GLU A 270 15.08 21.31 -0.80
C GLU A 270 14.89 20.08 -1.70
N GLU A 271 13.82 19.31 -1.49
CA GLU A 271 13.51 18.14 -2.33
C GLU A 271 13.31 18.56 -3.79
N GLY A 272 12.64 19.69 -3.97
CA GLY A 272 12.40 20.31 -5.25
C GLY A 272 13.65 20.67 -6.05
N SER A 273 14.76 20.97 -5.37
CA SER A 273 16.04 21.36 -5.97
C SER A 273 16.90 20.17 -6.39
N ASN A 274 16.69 19.01 -5.78
CA ASN A 274 17.45 17.79 -6.04
C ASN A 274 16.91 16.96 -7.21
N SER A 275 15.74 17.31 -7.73
CA SER A 275 15.17 16.64 -8.90
C SER A 275 15.78 17.22 -10.17
N ASP A 276 16.53 16.41 -10.93
CA ASP A 276 17.01 16.74 -12.29
C ASP A 276 15.88 16.96 -13.32
N ALA A 277 14.62 17.08 -12.88
CA ALA A 277 13.51 17.34 -13.76
C ALA A 277 13.70 18.72 -14.40
N GLU A 278 13.84 18.73 -15.72
CA GLU A 278 13.87 19.93 -16.55
C GLU A 278 12.80 20.93 -16.07
N PRO A 279 13.17 22.20 -15.82
CA PRO A 279 12.31 23.22 -15.20
C PRO A 279 11.14 23.70 -16.07
N ASP A 280 10.78 22.94 -17.12
CA ASP A 280 10.03 23.44 -18.28
C ASP A 280 8.50 23.50 -18.12
N SER A 281 7.97 23.36 -16.90
CA SER A 281 6.58 23.71 -16.62
C SER A 281 6.46 24.49 -15.31
N LEU A 282 6.47 25.81 -15.48
CA LEU A 282 6.24 26.90 -14.52
C LEU A 282 4.86 26.84 -13.83
N ASP A 283 4.46 25.72 -13.24
CA ASP A 283 3.42 25.76 -12.20
C ASP A 283 4.11 26.07 -10.86
N LEU A 284 4.32 27.37 -10.64
CA LEU A 284 4.80 27.96 -9.39
C LEU A 284 3.82 27.75 -8.22
N GLN A 285 2.66 27.17 -8.47
CA GLN A 285 1.83 26.53 -7.45
C GLN A 285 2.25 25.06 -7.34
N ARG A 286 3.47 24.82 -6.85
CA ARG A 286 3.70 23.54 -6.18
C ARG A 286 2.80 23.57 -4.96
N ASP A 287 1.64 22.94 -5.10
CA ASP A 287 0.77 22.60 -3.99
C ASP A 287 1.67 22.10 -2.87
N GLU A 288 1.55 22.72 -1.68
CA GLU A 288 2.29 22.41 -0.46
C GLU A 288 1.99 20.95 -0.05
N SER A 289 2.46 20.00 -0.84
CA SER A 289 2.08 18.60 -0.84
C SER A 289 3.26 17.78 -0.41
N ILE A 290 3.01 16.95 0.60
CA ILE A 290 3.99 16.19 1.34
C ILE A 290 3.85 14.73 0.93
N SER A 291 4.96 14.12 0.51
CA SER A 291 5.12 12.69 0.35
C SER A 291 5.55 12.04 1.67
N PHE A 292 5.51 10.71 1.74
CA PHE A 292 6.02 9.97 2.89
C PHE A 292 7.48 10.33 3.23
N VAL A 293 8.35 10.48 2.22
CA VAL A 293 9.78 10.79 2.46
C VAL A 293 9.95 12.19 3.06
N GLU A 294 9.17 13.17 2.58
CA GLU A 294 9.16 14.54 3.11
C GLU A 294 8.59 14.58 4.54
N PHE A 295 7.55 13.78 4.82
CA PHE A 295 7.02 13.58 6.16
C PHE A 295 8.07 12.99 7.11
N MET A 296 8.81 11.97 6.68
CA MET A 296 9.90 11.39 7.47
C MET A 296 11.02 12.39 7.73
N ARG A 297 11.40 13.19 6.72
CA ARG A 297 12.37 14.28 6.89
C ARG A 297 11.91 15.31 7.92
N LEU A 298 10.62 15.66 7.90
CA LEU A 298 10.00 16.58 8.83
C LEU A 298 10.12 16.07 10.27
N LEU A 299 9.74 14.80 10.51
CA LEU A 299 9.87 14.17 11.83
C LEU A 299 11.33 14.13 12.29
N TYR A 300 12.24 13.73 11.40
CA TYR A 300 13.67 13.67 11.70
C TYR A 300 14.23 15.04 12.09
N HIS A 301 13.90 16.09 11.34
CA HIS A 301 14.33 17.46 11.65
C HIS A 301 13.85 17.89 13.04
N PHE A 302 12.60 17.58 13.42
CA PHE A 302 12.10 17.96 14.74
C PHE A 302 12.79 17.25 15.88
N THR A 303 13.11 15.96 15.73
CA THR A 303 13.92 15.27 16.74
C THR A 303 15.28 15.92 16.91
N LEU A 304 16.01 16.19 15.83
CA LEU A 304 17.34 16.81 15.90
C LEU A 304 17.32 18.19 16.58
N THR A 305 16.26 18.98 16.39
CA THR A 305 16.16 20.31 17.01
C THR A 305 15.69 20.30 18.46
N SER A 306 14.94 19.27 18.87
CA SER A 306 14.48 19.10 20.25
C SER A 306 15.59 18.53 21.14
N SER A 307 16.40 17.63 20.58
CA SER A 307 17.48 16.95 21.26
C SER A 307 18.73 17.81 21.29
N GLY A 308 18.80 18.74 22.25
CA GLY A 308 20.07 19.29 22.70
C GLY A 308 20.97 18.18 23.28
N SER A 309 21.61 17.40 22.40
CA SER A 309 22.74 16.48 22.63
C SER A 309 22.55 15.11 23.32
N GLN A 310 21.38 14.45 23.34
CA GLN A 310 21.29 13.06 23.85
C GLN A 310 20.47 12.11 22.96
N THR A 311 21.17 11.31 22.17
CA THR A 311 20.65 10.44 21.09
C THR A 311 19.92 9.16 21.55
N ALA A 312 19.69 8.94 22.84
CA ALA A 312 19.16 7.66 23.35
C ALA A 312 17.74 7.71 23.94
N ASN A 313 17.22 8.89 24.32
CA ASN A 313 15.92 9.02 24.99
C ASN A 313 14.77 9.52 24.10
N ASP A 314 15.03 9.76 22.81
CA ASP A 314 14.06 10.42 21.92
C ASP A 314 13.11 9.46 21.19
N GLN A 315 13.22 8.14 21.44
CA GLN A 315 12.36 7.13 20.81
C GLN A 315 10.92 7.18 21.34
N ALA A 316 10.74 7.28 22.66
CA ALA A 316 9.43 7.19 23.29
C ALA A 316 8.45 8.31 22.88
N PRO A 317 8.84 9.59 22.80
CA PRO A 317 7.95 10.65 22.34
C PRO A 317 7.51 10.46 20.89
N LEU A 318 8.38 9.90 20.06
CA LEU A 318 8.12 9.76 18.63
C LEU A 318 7.32 8.50 18.30
N ILE A 319 7.55 7.40 19.01
CA ILE A 319 6.65 6.24 18.99
C ILE A 319 5.27 6.62 19.52
N LYS A 320 5.19 7.45 20.57
CA LYS A 320 3.88 7.93 21.08
C LYS A 320 3.18 8.89 20.11
N LEU A 321 3.93 9.56 19.24
CA LEU A 321 3.39 10.46 18.22
C LEU A 321 2.77 9.70 17.05
N LEU A 322 3.31 8.53 16.72
CA LEU A 322 2.91 7.68 15.59
C LEU A 322 1.91 6.60 16.01
#